data_AF-A0A4R6L027-F1
#
_entry.id   AF-A0A4R6L027-F1
#
_cell.length_a   1.000
_cell.length_b   1.000
_cell.length_c   1.000
_cell.angle_alpha   90.00
_cell.angle_beta   90.00
_cell.angle_gamma   90.00
#
_symmetry.space_group_name_H-M   'P 1'
#
loop_
_entity.id
_entity.type
_entity.pdbx_description
1 polymer ?
#
loop_
_entity_poly.entity_id
_entity_poly.type
_entity_poly.pdbx_seq_one_letter_code
_entity_poly.pdbx_strand_id
1 'polypeptide(L)'
;MVNSPKVSAVLLSLGLAASLVACSSGNEQPEAAAEDSRSHGQSSPTLEAGDDFSQGGMVVTAQCSPGDSGGGLVTVDGWNPQTLQKMAHAEFQLPDTVLTKPEKVRPGTALEGLCAPDSRISSGDILAVRSLFDRDFTKLAVVVQDPESMATHVGYVDRSSKLTDLTGPEDFGNTPHEDNAAMAPDGNAVWFTSEVDDTDRIASRAVTGDHKTDEQPIENVGESHLFVVGTPATAVVGGSARLSPDGKRLLAEGKLLQLPADRRVIGPEMIGQAPSVSCGESGSAAPIRWIDNDTVLCDGPGGRFSTLDVAPNAKPSAPILPANDHNNYVLGISPDGQRFAFLSVMESERHYYVSDLQPGSVPTKIEPPAEFSKMIGALFVLDWR
;
A
#
# COMPACT_ATOMS: atom_id res chain seq x y z
N MET A 1 -5.15 -53.69 -10.17
CA MET A 1 -4.70 -53.80 -11.58
C MET A 1 -3.94 -52.54 -11.92
N VAL A 2 -2.79 -52.64 -12.59
CA VAL A 2 -1.95 -51.48 -12.96
C VAL A 2 -2.03 -51.30 -14.48
N ASN A 3 -2.43 -50.11 -14.93
CA ASN A 3 -2.40 -49.72 -16.34
C ASN A 3 -1.42 -48.56 -16.52
N SER A 4 -0.35 -48.77 -17.28
CA SER A 4 0.62 -47.74 -17.63
C SER A 4 0.17 -46.97 -18.89
N PRO A 5 0.13 -45.63 -18.87
CA PRO A 5 0.19 -44.84 -20.10
C PRO A 5 1.61 -44.80 -20.66
N LYS A 6 1.75 -44.35 -21.92
CA LYS A 6 3.01 -44.45 -22.70
C LYS A 6 3.80 -43.14 -22.67
N VAL A 7 5.12 -43.25 -22.74
CA VAL A 7 6.00 -42.12 -23.10
C VAL A 7 5.79 -41.76 -24.57
N SER A 8 5.64 -40.46 -24.85
CA SER A 8 5.68 -39.89 -26.21
C SER A 8 6.81 -38.87 -26.28
N ALA A 9 7.66 -39.00 -27.30
CA ALA A 9 8.74 -38.04 -27.57
C ALA A 9 8.27 -36.93 -28.50
N VAL A 10 8.85 -35.75 -28.37
CA VAL A 10 8.76 -34.62 -29.32
C VAL A 10 10.18 -34.26 -29.76
N LEU A 11 10.35 -33.92 -31.04
CA LEU A 11 11.68 -33.82 -31.66
C LEU A 11 12.33 -32.44 -31.48
N LEU A 12 13.66 -32.41 -31.49
CA LEU A 12 14.42 -31.21 -31.82
C LEU A 12 14.32 -30.92 -33.33
N SER A 13 14.28 -29.64 -33.69
CA SER A 13 14.55 -29.17 -35.06
C SER A 13 15.53 -28.00 -35.04
N LEU A 14 16.76 -28.23 -35.49
CA LEU A 14 17.74 -27.17 -35.79
C LEU A 14 17.40 -26.49 -37.12
N GLY A 15 17.62 -25.17 -37.20
CA GLY A 15 17.69 -24.40 -38.44
C GLY A 15 18.90 -23.48 -38.40
N LEU A 16 19.74 -23.48 -39.45
CA LEU A 16 21.09 -22.90 -39.39
C LEU A 16 21.59 -22.42 -40.77
N ALA A 17 21.59 -21.10 -41.00
CA ALA A 17 22.34 -20.34 -42.03
C ALA A 17 22.13 -18.83 -41.76
N ALA A 18 23.08 -17.89 -41.69
CA ALA A 18 24.53 -17.79 -41.94
C ALA A 18 24.99 -17.29 -43.34
N SER A 19 25.00 -15.95 -43.52
CA SER A 19 25.80 -15.18 -44.52
C SER A 19 25.58 -13.66 -44.35
N LEU A 20 26.36 -12.75 -44.97
CA LEU A 20 27.75 -12.33 -44.69
C LEU A 20 28.07 -11.02 -45.50
N VAL A 21 29.29 -10.45 -45.36
CA VAL A 21 29.87 -9.32 -46.17
C VAL A 21 29.29 -7.91 -45.87
N ALA A 22 30.03 -6.78 -45.82
CA ALA A 22 31.46 -6.50 -45.55
C ALA A 22 31.73 -4.98 -45.31
N CYS A 23 32.98 -4.64 -44.96
CA CYS A 23 33.85 -3.49 -45.29
C CYS A 23 33.32 -2.26 -46.09
N SER A 24 33.92 -1.04 -46.03
CA SER A 24 34.97 -0.44 -45.17
C SER A 24 35.20 1.05 -45.55
N SER A 25 35.65 1.88 -44.60
CA SER A 25 36.51 3.08 -44.74
C SER A 25 36.17 4.22 -45.74
N GLY A 26 36.06 5.44 -45.20
CA GLY A 26 36.24 6.72 -45.92
C GLY A 26 36.58 7.82 -44.91
N ASN A 27 37.59 8.66 -45.17
CA ASN A 27 38.17 9.58 -44.17
C ASN A 27 38.60 10.91 -44.83
N GLU A 28 37.82 11.97 -44.63
CA GLU A 28 38.13 13.33 -45.10
C GLU A 28 37.88 14.37 -43.99
N GLN A 29 38.80 15.33 -43.88
CA GLN A 29 38.75 16.50 -42.99
C GLN A 29 39.56 17.60 -43.68
N PRO A 30 38.98 18.81 -43.86
CA PRO A 30 39.44 19.94 -43.05
C PRO A 30 38.33 20.92 -42.61
N GLU A 31 38.57 21.58 -41.48
CA GLU A 31 38.29 23.00 -41.13
C GLU A 31 36.89 23.63 -41.41
N ALA A 32 36.27 24.40 -40.51
CA ALA A 32 36.65 24.80 -39.14
C ALA A 32 35.44 25.28 -38.30
N ALA A 33 35.65 25.33 -36.98
CA ALA A 33 35.01 26.18 -35.96
C ALA A 33 33.50 26.53 -36.06
N ALA A 34 32.70 25.86 -35.24
CA ALA A 34 31.64 26.51 -34.45
C ALA A 34 31.45 25.73 -33.13
N GLU A 35 31.41 26.43 -31.99
CA GLU A 35 31.05 25.83 -30.71
C GLU A 35 29.52 25.78 -30.59
N ASP A 36 28.95 24.61 -30.26
CA ASP A 36 27.68 24.57 -29.52
C ASP A 36 27.58 23.30 -28.67
N SER A 37 27.25 23.45 -27.40
CA SER A 37 27.35 22.39 -26.39
C SER A 37 26.08 21.54 -26.34
N ARG A 38 26.01 20.51 -27.18
CA ARG A 38 24.87 19.57 -27.18
C ARG A 38 24.81 18.73 -25.91
N SER A 39 23.97 19.20 -25.00
CA SER A 39 23.41 18.48 -23.85
C SER A 39 23.31 16.97 -24.10
N HIS A 40 23.98 16.18 -23.25
CA HIS A 40 23.68 14.77 -23.09
C HIS A 40 22.40 14.63 -22.26
N GLY A 41 21.26 14.78 -22.93
CA GLY A 41 19.97 14.40 -22.36
C GLY A 41 19.98 12.90 -22.10
N GLN A 42 20.19 12.50 -20.85
CA GLN A 42 19.86 11.16 -20.39
C GLN A 42 18.34 11.03 -20.42
N SER A 43 17.82 10.39 -21.47
CA SER A 43 16.43 9.95 -21.50
C SER A 43 16.23 8.94 -20.37
N SER A 44 15.58 9.35 -19.28
CA SER A 44 14.97 8.40 -18.35
C SER A 44 14.06 7.45 -19.15
N PRO A 45 14.05 6.14 -18.87
CA PRO A 45 13.09 5.26 -19.49
C PRO A 45 11.68 5.68 -19.07
N THR A 46 10.85 6.07 -20.05
CA THR A 46 9.42 6.24 -19.84
C THR A 46 8.83 4.85 -19.61
N LEU A 47 8.55 4.51 -18.36
CA LEU A 47 7.73 3.35 -18.01
C LEU A 47 6.30 3.62 -18.48
N GLU A 48 5.63 2.61 -19.03
CA GLU A 48 4.24 2.74 -19.47
C GLU A 48 3.29 2.36 -18.33
N ALA A 49 2.12 3.00 -18.26
CA ALA A 49 1.11 2.71 -17.24
C ALA A 49 0.63 1.26 -17.37
N GLY A 50 1.14 0.37 -16.53
CA GLY A 50 0.99 -1.07 -16.71
C GLY A 50 2.15 -1.92 -16.16
N ASP A 51 3.37 -1.36 -16.06
CA ASP A 51 4.55 -2.10 -15.60
C ASP A 51 4.35 -2.76 -14.22
N ASP A 52 4.84 -4.00 -14.08
CA ASP A 52 4.16 -4.98 -13.23
C ASP A 52 4.59 -5.00 -11.74
N PHE A 53 3.68 -4.50 -10.90
CA PHE A 53 3.70 -4.58 -9.44
C PHE A 53 3.66 -6.00 -8.83
N SER A 54 3.48 -7.07 -9.60
CA SER A 54 3.64 -8.45 -9.09
C SER A 54 5.08 -8.77 -8.67
N GLN A 55 6.07 -7.99 -9.15
CA GLN A 55 7.47 -8.16 -8.80
C GLN A 55 7.78 -7.66 -7.39
N GLY A 56 8.45 -8.49 -6.60
CA GLY A 56 9.00 -8.10 -5.30
C GLY A 56 10.33 -7.34 -5.41
N GLY A 57 10.80 -6.83 -4.27
CA GLY A 57 12.03 -6.02 -4.15
C GLY A 57 11.82 -4.52 -4.34
N MET A 58 10.64 -3.97 -4.06
CA MET A 58 10.29 -2.56 -4.29
C MET A 58 9.53 -1.90 -3.14
N VAL A 59 9.87 -0.64 -2.84
CA VAL A 59 9.07 0.24 -1.98
C VAL A 59 7.93 0.82 -2.82
N VAL A 60 6.70 0.73 -2.32
CA VAL A 60 5.49 1.11 -3.06
C VAL A 60 4.86 2.34 -2.43
N THR A 61 4.55 3.33 -3.26
CA THR A 61 4.10 4.65 -2.81
C THR A 61 2.91 5.15 -3.62
N ALA A 62 1.98 5.85 -2.98
CA ALA A 62 0.87 6.51 -3.65
C ALA A 62 0.78 8.01 -3.32
N GLN A 63 0.18 8.74 -4.26
CA GLN A 63 -0.21 10.15 -4.14
C GLN A 63 -1.47 10.38 -4.99
N CYS A 64 -2.25 11.40 -4.67
CA CYS A 64 -3.37 11.85 -5.49
C CYS A 64 -3.23 13.33 -5.84
N SER A 65 -3.50 13.67 -7.10
CA SER A 65 -3.59 15.05 -7.59
C SER A 65 -5.06 15.37 -7.85
N PRO A 66 -5.70 16.30 -7.11
CA PRO A 66 -7.12 16.63 -7.33
C PRO A 66 -7.32 17.30 -8.70
N GLY A 67 -8.47 17.04 -9.34
CA GLY A 67 -8.81 17.60 -10.65
C GLY A 67 -9.49 18.98 -10.56
N ASP A 68 -9.31 19.79 -11.61
CA ASP A 68 -9.85 21.16 -11.69
C ASP A 68 -11.39 21.21 -11.76
N SER A 69 -12.04 20.18 -12.34
CA SER A 69 -13.52 20.08 -12.45
C SER A 69 -14.17 19.33 -11.29
N GLY A 70 -13.40 18.44 -10.66
CA GLY A 70 -13.87 17.33 -9.84
C GLY A 70 -12.86 16.19 -9.91
N GLY A 71 -13.12 15.11 -9.17
CA GLY A 71 -12.29 13.90 -9.20
C GLY A 71 -10.80 14.16 -8.91
N GLY A 72 -9.94 13.39 -9.56
CA GLY A 72 -8.48 13.50 -9.43
C GLY A 72 -7.74 12.35 -10.10
N LEU A 73 -6.42 12.41 -10.08
CA LEU A 73 -5.52 11.38 -10.59
C LEU A 73 -4.78 10.74 -9.42
N VAL A 74 -5.07 9.48 -9.13
CA VAL A 74 -4.29 8.67 -8.19
C VAL A 74 -3.15 8.01 -8.96
N THR A 75 -1.91 8.21 -8.52
CA THR A 75 -0.73 7.55 -9.08
C THR A 75 -0.08 6.67 -8.04
N VAL A 76 0.36 5.49 -8.47
CA VAL A 76 1.10 4.52 -7.65
C VAL A 76 2.43 4.25 -8.35
N ASP A 77 3.52 4.39 -7.61
CA ASP A 77 4.88 4.15 -8.08
C ASP A 77 5.56 3.06 -7.24
N GLY A 78 6.33 2.20 -7.92
CA GLY A 78 7.22 1.23 -7.30
C GLY A 78 8.67 1.65 -7.48
N TRP A 79 9.45 1.67 -6.40
CA TRP A 79 10.81 2.19 -6.37
C TRP A 79 11.82 1.13 -5.90
N ASN A 80 12.99 1.12 -6.52
CA ASN A 80 14.11 0.34 -6.03
C ASN A 80 14.55 0.86 -4.64
N PRO A 81 14.60 0.02 -3.59
CA PRO A 81 14.90 0.46 -2.22
C PRO A 81 16.34 0.93 -2.01
N GLN A 82 17.25 0.72 -2.96
CA GLN A 82 18.67 1.10 -2.84
C GLN A 82 19.05 2.29 -3.72
N THR A 83 18.40 2.46 -4.88
CA THR A 83 18.70 3.53 -5.84
C THR A 83 17.58 4.56 -6.01
N LEU A 84 16.38 4.30 -5.46
CA LEU A 84 15.15 5.06 -5.68
C LEU A 84 14.85 5.33 -7.17
N GLN A 85 15.30 4.44 -8.06
CA GLN A 85 14.85 4.40 -9.45
C GLN A 85 13.45 3.81 -9.52
N LYS A 86 12.57 4.38 -10.36
CA LYS A 86 11.23 3.82 -10.60
C LYS A 86 11.34 2.47 -11.32
N MET A 87 10.52 1.51 -10.90
CA MET A 87 10.49 0.11 -11.37
C MET A 87 9.11 -0.31 -11.88
N ALA A 88 8.03 0.31 -11.38
CA ALA A 88 6.65 0.04 -11.77
C ALA A 88 5.81 1.31 -11.60
N HIS A 89 4.72 1.42 -12.35
CA HIS A 89 3.86 2.61 -12.39
C HIS A 89 2.42 2.24 -12.77
N ALA A 90 1.45 2.80 -12.06
CA ALA A 90 0.03 2.71 -12.41
C ALA A 90 -0.71 4.02 -12.09
N GLU A 91 -1.72 4.31 -12.91
CA GLU A 91 -2.58 5.48 -12.78
C GLU A 91 -4.04 5.05 -12.67
N PHE A 92 -4.83 5.80 -11.89
CA PHE A 92 -6.27 5.67 -11.78
C PHE A 92 -6.87 7.07 -11.85
N GLN A 93 -7.44 7.44 -13.00
CA GLN A 93 -8.21 8.67 -13.14
C GLN A 93 -9.58 8.46 -12.49
N LEU A 94 -9.86 9.22 -11.44
CA LEU A 94 -11.13 9.25 -10.75
C LEU A 94 -12.11 10.15 -11.52
N PRO A 95 -13.34 9.69 -11.80
CA PRO A 95 -14.40 10.58 -12.28
C PRO A 95 -14.93 11.49 -11.16
N ASP A 96 -15.60 12.57 -11.55
CA ASP A 96 -16.06 13.64 -10.66
C ASP A 96 -17.07 13.20 -9.58
N THR A 97 -17.66 12.00 -9.72
CA THR A 97 -18.56 11.37 -8.74
C THR A 97 -17.86 10.63 -7.60
N VAL A 98 -16.54 10.41 -7.66
CA VAL A 98 -15.80 9.74 -6.57
C VAL A 98 -15.60 10.69 -5.39
N LEU A 99 -15.98 10.23 -4.19
CA LEU A 99 -15.75 10.97 -2.95
C LEU A 99 -14.24 11.09 -2.69
N THR A 100 -13.77 12.33 -2.76
CA THR A 100 -12.35 12.75 -2.66
C THR A 100 -12.16 13.94 -1.72
N LYS A 101 -13.25 14.43 -1.12
CA LYS A 101 -13.29 15.61 -0.24
C LYS A 101 -14.19 15.29 0.97
N PRO A 102 -13.84 15.72 2.18
CA PRO A 102 -14.57 15.36 3.39
C PRO A 102 -15.95 16.02 3.45
N GLU A 103 -16.98 15.19 3.53
CA GLU A 103 -18.28 15.60 4.09
C GLU A 103 -18.18 15.74 5.62
N LYS A 104 -19.10 16.50 6.22
CA LYS A 104 -18.98 16.93 7.63
C LYS A 104 -19.57 15.95 8.65
N VAL A 105 -20.10 14.82 8.19
CA VAL A 105 -20.88 13.87 8.97
C VAL A 105 -20.63 12.48 8.38
N ARG A 106 -20.22 11.52 9.23
CA ARG A 106 -19.91 10.10 8.91
C ARG A 106 -18.60 9.88 8.13
N PRO A 107 -18.01 8.67 8.20
CA PRO A 107 -16.56 8.52 8.11
C PRO A 107 -16.05 8.68 6.67
N GLY A 108 -15.28 9.75 6.48
CA GLY A 108 -14.57 10.04 5.23
C GLY A 108 -13.72 8.86 4.77
N THR A 109 -13.76 8.59 3.47
CA THR A 109 -13.02 7.52 2.82
C THR A 109 -11.52 7.71 3.00
N ALA A 110 -10.76 6.60 3.03
CA ALA A 110 -9.30 6.68 3.03
C ALA A 110 -8.73 7.38 1.76
N LEU A 111 -9.54 7.48 0.70
CA LEU A 111 -9.19 8.20 -0.53
C LEU A 111 -9.18 9.72 -0.34
N GLU A 112 -10.01 10.27 0.55
CA GLU A 112 -9.92 11.67 0.99
C GLU A 112 -8.58 11.93 1.69
N GLY A 113 -8.15 11.02 2.56
CA GLY A 113 -6.82 11.09 3.19
C GLY A 113 -5.68 11.10 2.18
N LEU A 114 -5.83 10.42 1.04
CA LEU A 114 -4.85 10.41 -0.05
C LEU A 114 -4.91 11.68 -0.93
N CYS A 115 -6.10 12.22 -1.21
CA CYS A 115 -6.32 13.36 -2.12
C CYS A 115 -6.31 14.74 -1.43
N ALA A 116 -6.54 14.79 -0.12
CA ALA A 116 -6.51 15.99 0.71
C ALA A 116 -5.84 15.71 2.08
N PRO A 117 -4.57 15.23 2.10
CA PRO A 117 -3.90 14.84 3.33
C PRO A 117 -3.77 16.01 4.33
N ASP A 118 -4.14 15.77 5.58
CA ASP A 118 -3.80 16.68 6.68
C ASP A 118 -2.27 16.70 6.91
N SER A 119 -1.82 17.79 7.51
CA SER A 119 -0.51 18.02 8.11
C SER A 119 -0.01 16.94 9.09
N ARG A 120 -0.83 15.93 9.42
CA ARG A 120 -0.56 14.89 10.44
C ARG A 120 -0.98 13.49 10.00
N ILE A 121 -0.45 13.03 8.86
CA ILE A 121 -0.61 11.63 8.41
C ILE A 121 -0.15 10.66 9.51
N SER A 122 -1.03 9.76 9.95
CA SER A 122 -0.74 8.70 10.93
C SER A 122 -0.40 7.36 10.27
N SER A 123 -0.01 6.37 11.08
CA SER A 123 0.12 4.98 10.59
C SER A 123 -1.24 4.33 10.27
N GLY A 124 -2.36 4.88 10.77
CA GLY A 124 -3.71 4.44 10.43
C GLY A 124 -4.06 4.81 9.01
N ASP A 125 -3.93 6.09 8.67
CA ASP A 125 -4.21 6.62 7.33
C ASP A 125 -3.42 5.87 6.25
N ILE A 126 -2.12 5.62 6.47
CA ILE A 126 -1.27 4.87 5.52
C ILE A 126 -1.79 3.43 5.29
N LEU A 127 -2.32 2.79 6.33
CA LEU A 127 -2.90 1.44 6.23
C LEU A 127 -4.29 1.44 5.58
N ALA A 128 -5.09 2.47 5.82
CA ALA A 128 -6.40 2.64 5.20
C ALA A 128 -6.22 2.92 3.70
N VAL A 129 -5.31 3.83 3.34
CA VAL A 129 -4.89 4.08 1.95
C VAL A 129 -4.31 2.82 1.30
N ARG A 130 -3.48 2.02 1.99
CA ARG A 130 -3.02 0.72 1.47
C ARG A 130 -4.17 -0.24 1.17
N SER A 131 -5.22 -0.19 1.99
CA SER A 131 -6.42 -1.05 1.88
C SER A 131 -7.36 -0.61 0.75
N LEU A 132 -7.21 0.59 0.19
CA LEU A 132 -7.94 0.97 -1.04
C LEU A 132 -7.56 0.08 -2.23
N PHE A 133 -6.34 -0.45 -2.27
CA PHE A 133 -5.80 -1.20 -3.42
C PHE A 133 -5.72 -2.71 -3.15
N ASP A 134 -5.91 -3.53 -4.18
CA ASP A 134 -5.51 -4.94 -4.13
C ASP A 134 -3.98 -5.09 -3.97
N ARG A 135 -3.48 -6.32 -3.77
CA ARG A 135 -2.04 -6.54 -3.55
C ARG A 135 -1.21 -6.01 -4.72
N ASP A 136 -1.68 -6.24 -5.94
CA ASP A 136 -0.93 -6.01 -7.18
C ASP A 136 -1.34 -4.71 -7.90
N PHE A 137 -2.11 -3.85 -7.21
CA PHE A 137 -2.51 -2.51 -7.66
C PHE A 137 -3.14 -2.52 -9.06
N THR A 138 -4.07 -3.45 -9.29
CA THR A 138 -4.89 -3.54 -10.52
C THR A 138 -6.21 -2.78 -10.38
N LYS A 139 -6.69 -2.60 -9.14
CA LYS A 139 -7.95 -1.92 -8.80
C LYS A 139 -7.78 -1.04 -7.58
N LEU A 140 -8.48 0.09 -7.58
CA LEU A 140 -8.65 1.03 -6.48
C LEU A 140 -10.12 1.00 -6.06
N ALA A 141 -10.44 0.58 -4.84
CA ALA A 141 -11.77 0.67 -4.26
C ALA A 141 -12.14 2.15 -4.04
N VAL A 142 -13.40 2.50 -4.32
CA VAL A 142 -13.93 3.87 -4.21
C VAL A 142 -15.35 3.86 -3.64
N VAL A 143 -15.73 4.96 -3.00
CA VAL A 143 -17.14 5.34 -2.83
C VAL A 143 -17.46 6.40 -3.89
N VAL A 144 -18.60 6.26 -4.56
CA VAL A 144 -19.15 7.28 -5.45
C VAL A 144 -20.45 7.82 -4.88
N GLN A 145 -20.71 9.09 -5.13
CA GLN A 145 -21.96 9.77 -4.77
C GLN A 145 -22.77 10.06 -6.03
N ASP A 146 -24.06 9.71 -6.02
CA ASP A 146 -25.00 10.09 -7.07
C ASP A 146 -25.41 11.57 -6.91
N PRO A 147 -25.24 12.41 -7.95
CA PRO A 147 -25.44 13.86 -7.83
C PRO A 147 -26.90 14.32 -7.86
N GLU A 148 -27.88 13.44 -8.10
CA GLU A 148 -29.31 13.80 -8.09
C GLU A 148 -29.99 13.39 -6.76
N SER A 149 -29.58 12.26 -6.19
CA SER A 149 -30.17 11.65 -4.99
C SER A 149 -29.33 11.80 -3.71
N MET A 150 -28.03 12.11 -3.83
CA MET A 150 -27.04 12.05 -2.76
C MET A 150 -26.82 10.64 -2.16
N ALA A 151 -27.22 9.59 -2.88
CA ALA A 151 -26.91 8.21 -2.54
C ALA A 151 -25.38 7.96 -2.57
N THR A 152 -24.88 7.07 -1.72
CA THR A 152 -23.46 6.65 -1.74
C THR A 152 -23.33 5.15 -1.99
N HIS A 153 -22.47 4.81 -2.94
CA HIS A 153 -22.35 3.48 -3.55
C HIS A 153 -20.88 3.06 -3.57
N VAL A 154 -20.55 1.81 -3.26
CA VAL A 154 -19.18 1.31 -3.42
C VAL A 154 -18.91 0.70 -4.79
N GLY A 155 -17.70 0.93 -5.29
CA GLY A 155 -17.21 0.39 -6.55
C GLY A 155 -15.69 0.28 -6.59
N TYR A 156 -15.14 0.15 -7.79
CA TYR A 156 -13.71 0.26 -8.01
C TYR A 156 -13.37 0.94 -9.34
N VAL A 157 -12.21 1.58 -9.40
CA VAL A 157 -11.57 2.07 -10.63
C VAL A 157 -10.42 1.10 -10.97
N ASP A 158 -10.35 0.61 -12.20
CA ASP A 158 -9.21 -0.21 -12.66
C ASP A 158 -8.10 0.61 -13.35
N ARG A 159 -6.97 -0.01 -13.69
CA ARG A 159 -5.86 0.65 -14.42
C ARG A 159 -6.23 1.21 -15.81
N SER A 160 -7.38 0.86 -16.38
CA SER A 160 -7.90 1.52 -17.59
C SER A 160 -8.71 2.78 -17.28
N SER A 161 -8.72 3.20 -16.00
CA SER A 161 -9.55 4.26 -15.43
C SER A 161 -11.05 4.04 -15.61
N LYS A 162 -11.47 2.78 -15.76
CA LYS A 162 -12.89 2.43 -15.81
C LYS A 162 -13.43 2.27 -14.40
N LEU A 163 -14.36 3.15 -14.02
CA LEU A 163 -15.24 2.93 -12.87
C LEU A 163 -16.14 1.71 -13.13
N THR A 164 -16.23 0.83 -12.15
CA THR A 164 -17.22 -0.23 -12.05
C THR A 164 -17.92 -0.08 -10.71
N ASP A 165 -19.17 0.39 -10.76
CA ASP A 165 -20.09 0.34 -9.62
C ASP A 165 -20.39 -1.13 -9.27
N LEU A 166 -20.44 -1.45 -7.98
CA LEU A 166 -20.78 -2.78 -7.48
C LEU A 166 -22.15 -2.80 -6.80
N THR A 167 -22.82 -1.66 -6.65
CA THR A 167 -24.11 -1.59 -5.97
C THR A 167 -25.20 -2.23 -6.82
N GLY A 168 -26.08 -2.99 -6.16
CA GLY A 168 -27.18 -3.69 -6.82
C GLY A 168 -28.24 -2.73 -7.37
N PRO A 169 -29.18 -3.23 -8.20
CA PRO A 169 -30.32 -2.43 -8.65
C PRO A 169 -31.12 -1.91 -7.45
N GLU A 170 -31.41 -0.61 -7.44
CA GLU A 170 -32.13 0.05 -6.35
C GLU A 170 -33.58 -0.43 -6.25
N ASP A 171 -34.01 -0.79 -5.05
CA ASP A 171 -35.42 -0.95 -4.71
C ASP A 171 -36.00 0.39 -4.24
N PHE A 172 -37.16 0.77 -4.80
CA PHE A 172 -37.79 2.08 -4.58
C PHE A 172 -38.09 2.34 -3.10
N GLY A 173 -37.25 3.16 -2.46
CA GLY A 173 -37.35 3.54 -1.05
C GLY A 173 -36.10 3.28 -0.21
N ASN A 174 -35.17 2.45 -0.69
CA ASN A 174 -33.88 2.23 -0.04
C ASN A 174 -32.76 2.92 -0.82
N THR A 175 -32.47 4.18 -0.47
CA THR A 175 -31.27 4.89 -0.90
C THR A 175 -30.05 4.31 -0.18
N PRO A 176 -29.02 3.82 -0.89
CA PRO A 176 -27.80 3.32 -0.24
C PRO A 176 -27.03 4.45 0.47
N HIS A 177 -26.58 4.16 1.69
CA HIS A 177 -25.64 4.98 2.46
C HIS A 177 -24.44 4.10 2.80
N GLU A 178 -23.51 4.03 1.85
CA GLU A 178 -22.31 3.20 1.88
C GLU A 178 -21.08 4.10 2.05
N ASP A 179 -20.41 3.92 3.19
CA ASP A 179 -19.25 4.70 3.63
C ASP A 179 -18.02 3.79 3.73
N ASN A 180 -16.81 4.36 3.63
CA ASN A 180 -15.55 3.61 3.43
C ASN A 180 -15.54 2.70 2.18
N ALA A 181 -14.35 2.44 1.65
CA ALA A 181 -14.14 1.38 0.67
C ALA A 181 -12.75 0.76 0.88
N ALA A 182 -12.67 -0.57 0.84
CA ALA A 182 -11.42 -1.31 0.96
C ALA A 182 -11.42 -2.55 0.06
N MET A 183 -10.39 -2.69 -0.76
CA MET A 183 -10.23 -3.82 -1.67
C MET A 183 -9.67 -5.03 -0.93
N ALA A 184 -10.23 -6.22 -1.18
CA ALA A 184 -9.62 -7.46 -0.72
C ALA A 184 -8.21 -7.63 -1.34
N PRO A 185 -7.19 -8.13 -0.61
CA PRO A 185 -5.83 -8.26 -1.14
C PRO A 185 -5.70 -9.11 -2.41
N ASP A 186 -6.63 -10.02 -2.67
CA ASP A 186 -6.71 -10.83 -3.89
C ASP A 186 -7.48 -10.15 -5.05
N GLY A 187 -8.04 -8.96 -4.83
CA GLY A 187 -8.78 -8.17 -5.80
C GLY A 187 -10.16 -8.74 -6.17
N ASN A 188 -10.71 -9.68 -5.39
CA ASN A 188 -11.96 -10.39 -5.70
C ASN A 188 -13.21 -9.79 -5.02
N ALA A 189 -13.07 -8.89 -4.06
CA ALA A 189 -14.20 -8.24 -3.38
C ALA A 189 -13.85 -6.82 -2.91
N VAL A 190 -14.83 -5.93 -2.88
CA VAL A 190 -14.78 -4.66 -2.13
C VAL A 190 -15.53 -4.84 -0.83
N TRP A 191 -14.92 -4.43 0.27
CA TRP A 191 -15.51 -4.30 1.59
C TRP A 191 -15.82 -2.83 1.88
N PHE A 192 -16.87 -2.61 2.66
CA PHE A 192 -17.38 -1.28 2.97
C PHE A 192 -18.16 -1.29 4.28
N THR A 193 -18.43 -0.11 4.80
CA THR A 193 -19.38 0.12 5.91
C THR A 193 -20.68 0.69 5.37
N SER A 194 -21.80 0.45 6.04
CA SER A 194 -23.08 1.08 5.68
C SER A 194 -23.96 1.23 6.91
N GLU A 195 -24.81 2.26 6.92
CA GLU A 195 -25.82 2.43 7.97
C GLU A 195 -27.18 1.95 7.47
N VAL A 196 -27.80 1.02 8.21
CA VAL A 196 -29.15 0.53 7.90
C VAL A 196 -29.92 0.32 9.20
N ASP A 197 -31.04 1.03 9.35
CA ASP A 197 -31.86 1.11 10.57
C ASP A 197 -31.05 1.65 11.78
N ASP A 198 -30.44 2.83 11.65
CA ASP A 198 -29.56 3.49 12.64
C ASP A 198 -28.41 2.60 13.16
N THR A 199 -28.03 1.56 12.41
CA THR A 199 -27.07 0.53 12.82
C THR A 199 -25.95 0.39 11.80
N ASP A 200 -24.70 0.56 12.26
CA ASP A 200 -23.49 0.28 11.49
C ASP A 200 -23.45 -1.19 11.03
N ARG A 201 -23.11 -1.44 9.77
CA ARG A 201 -22.81 -2.77 9.22
C ARG A 201 -21.47 -2.74 8.50
N ILE A 202 -20.85 -3.91 8.39
CA ILE A 202 -19.79 -4.15 7.41
C ILE A 202 -20.31 -5.13 6.39
N ALA A 203 -20.05 -4.83 5.13
CA ALA A 203 -20.46 -5.67 4.03
C ALA A 203 -19.30 -5.90 3.06
N SER A 204 -19.44 -6.92 2.23
CA SER A 204 -18.61 -7.09 1.04
C SER A 204 -19.45 -7.39 -0.20
N ARG A 205 -18.95 -7.01 -1.37
CA ARG A 205 -19.48 -7.43 -2.67
C ARG A 205 -18.37 -7.99 -3.52
N ALA A 206 -18.62 -9.15 -4.13
CA ALA A 206 -17.70 -9.75 -5.08
C ALA A 206 -17.53 -8.85 -6.32
N VAL A 207 -16.29 -8.68 -6.78
CA VAL A 207 -15.91 -7.90 -7.98
C VAL A 207 -16.42 -8.56 -9.28
N THR A 208 -16.94 -9.78 -9.21
CA THR A 208 -17.51 -10.51 -10.36
C THR A 208 -18.82 -11.21 -10.00
N GLY A 209 -19.72 -11.37 -10.97
CA GLY A 209 -21.01 -12.03 -10.80
C GLY A 209 -22.12 -11.04 -10.44
N ASP A 210 -23.12 -11.49 -9.69
CA ASP A 210 -24.33 -10.70 -9.36
C ASP A 210 -24.10 -9.59 -8.31
N HIS A 211 -22.84 -9.29 -7.94
CA HIS A 211 -22.43 -8.31 -6.92
C HIS A 211 -23.23 -8.35 -5.59
N LYS A 212 -23.70 -9.53 -5.18
CA LYS A 212 -24.52 -9.69 -3.96
C LYS A 212 -23.75 -9.28 -2.71
N THR A 213 -24.41 -8.49 -1.87
CA THR A 213 -23.94 -8.10 -0.54
C THR A 213 -23.84 -9.32 0.38
N ASP A 214 -22.65 -9.55 0.95
CA ASP A 214 -22.43 -10.43 2.11
C ASP A 214 -22.26 -9.54 3.35
N GLU A 215 -23.29 -9.46 4.19
CA GLU A 215 -23.34 -8.58 5.38
C GLU A 215 -22.85 -9.32 6.62
N GLN A 216 -21.99 -8.66 7.41
CA GLN A 216 -21.53 -9.12 8.72
C GLN A 216 -21.79 -8.02 9.76
N PRO A 217 -22.49 -8.32 10.88
CA PRO A 217 -22.77 -7.32 11.90
C PRO A 217 -21.49 -6.90 12.64
N ILE A 218 -21.41 -5.62 12.96
CA ILE A 218 -20.42 -5.02 13.85
C ILE A 218 -21.14 -4.10 14.83
N GLU A 219 -20.62 -3.96 16.04
CA GLU A 219 -21.05 -2.90 16.95
C GLU A 219 -20.07 -1.73 16.88
N ASN A 220 -20.59 -0.52 16.60
CA ASN A 220 -19.89 0.77 16.72
C ASN A 220 -18.61 0.90 15.86
N VAL A 221 -18.77 1.26 14.60
CA VAL A 221 -17.68 1.69 13.69
C VAL A 221 -17.19 3.08 14.09
N GLY A 222 -18.10 4.05 14.23
CA GLY A 222 -17.78 5.44 14.57
C GLY A 222 -16.83 6.09 13.56
N GLU A 223 -15.81 6.80 14.05
CA GLU A 223 -14.78 7.46 13.23
C GLU A 223 -13.61 6.53 12.85
N SER A 224 -13.78 5.21 12.96
CA SER A 224 -12.72 4.22 12.71
C SER A 224 -12.50 3.95 11.21
N HIS A 225 -11.25 3.67 10.82
CA HIS A 225 -10.97 3.23 9.45
C HIS A 225 -11.34 1.77 9.23
N LEU A 226 -11.71 1.43 7.98
CA LEU A 226 -11.82 0.06 7.49
C LEU A 226 -10.50 -0.41 6.85
N PHE A 227 -10.02 -1.59 7.27
CA PHE A 227 -8.89 -2.31 6.66
C PHE A 227 -9.33 -3.70 6.22
N VAL A 228 -8.72 -4.25 5.18
CA VAL A 228 -8.95 -5.65 4.76
C VAL A 228 -7.62 -6.38 4.68
N VAL A 229 -7.48 -7.48 5.41
CA VAL A 229 -6.20 -8.19 5.56
C VAL A 229 -6.30 -9.66 5.17
N GLY A 230 -5.17 -10.19 4.67
CA GLY A 230 -4.96 -11.63 4.49
C GLY A 230 -5.66 -12.26 3.29
N THR A 231 -5.60 -13.59 3.25
CA THR A 231 -6.28 -14.43 2.24
C THR A 231 -6.67 -15.76 2.90
N PRO A 232 -7.96 -16.16 2.90
CA PRO A 232 -9.13 -15.35 2.54
C PRO A 232 -9.17 -14.05 3.37
N ALA A 233 -9.81 -13.03 2.80
CA ALA A 233 -9.88 -11.69 3.36
C ALA A 233 -10.58 -11.65 4.74
N THR A 234 -10.22 -10.66 5.55
CA THR A 234 -10.87 -10.36 6.83
C THR A 234 -10.91 -8.85 7.02
N ALA A 235 -12.10 -8.31 7.23
CA ALA A 235 -12.26 -6.90 7.56
C ALA A 235 -11.88 -6.64 9.03
N VAL A 236 -11.20 -5.52 9.25
CA VAL A 236 -10.82 -5.00 10.56
C VAL A 236 -11.25 -3.54 10.62
N VAL A 237 -11.86 -3.11 11.72
CA VAL A 237 -12.21 -1.71 11.97
C VAL A 237 -11.53 -1.20 13.22
N GLY A 238 -10.85 -0.06 13.11
CA GLY A 238 -10.12 0.60 14.19
C GLY A 238 -9.17 1.68 13.69
N GLY A 239 -8.21 2.07 14.52
CA GLY A 239 -7.20 3.09 14.19
C GLY A 239 -5.97 2.56 13.43
N SER A 240 -5.69 1.25 13.44
CA SER A 240 -4.63 0.62 12.62
C SER A 240 -4.74 -0.90 12.64
N ALA A 241 -4.38 -1.59 11.54
CA ALA A 241 -4.36 -3.05 11.46
C ALA A 241 -3.22 -3.58 10.57
N ARG A 242 -2.39 -4.51 11.08
CA ARG A 242 -1.31 -5.18 10.33
C ARG A 242 -1.24 -6.67 10.62
N LEU A 243 -1.43 -7.49 9.60
CA LEU A 243 -1.32 -8.96 9.68
C LEU A 243 0.15 -9.41 9.72
N SER A 244 0.44 -10.48 10.45
CA SER A 244 1.75 -11.15 10.44
C SER A 244 2.02 -11.83 9.09
N PRO A 245 3.29 -12.05 8.69
CA PRO A 245 3.62 -12.68 7.41
C PRO A 245 3.05 -14.09 7.21
N ASP A 246 2.82 -14.84 8.30
CA ASP A 246 2.17 -16.15 8.28
C ASP A 246 0.62 -16.13 8.28
N GLY A 247 0.00 -14.94 8.31
CA GLY A 247 -1.45 -14.78 8.26
C GLY A 247 -2.22 -15.23 9.51
N LYS A 248 -1.53 -15.41 10.66
CA LYS A 248 -2.13 -15.92 11.91
C LYS A 248 -2.34 -14.88 13.00
N ARG A 249 -1.54 -13.81 13.06
CA ARG A 249 -1.59 -12.79 14.10
C ARG A 249 -1.91 -11.42 13.51
N LEU A 250 -2.70 -10.63 14.23
CA LEU A 250 -2.98 -9.24 13.90
C LEU A 250 -2.36 -8.34 14.96
N LEU A 251 -1.61 -7.34 14.51
CA LEU A 251 -1.22 -6.20 15.31
C LEU A 251 -2.17 -5.04 14.97
N ALA A 252 -3.01 -4.62 15.92
CA ALA A 252 -3.95 -3.54 15.72
C ALA A 252 -3.90 -2.58 16.92
N GLU A 253 -3.64 -1.28 16.70
CA GLU A 253 -3.54 -0.26 17.78
C GLU A 253 -2.57 -0.63 18.91
N GLY A 254 -1.47 -1.32 18.59
CA GLY A 254 -0.51 -1.83 19.57
C GLY A 254 -1.01 -3.04 20.37
N LYS A 255 -2.13 -3.65 19.99
CA LYS A 255 -2.71 -4.88 20.55
C LYS A 255 -2.37 -6.08 19.68
N LEU A 256 -2.19 -7.24 20.31
CA LEU A 256 -1.96 -8.51 19.62
C LEU A 256 -3.20 -9.41 19.67
N LEU A 257 -3.75 -9.73 18.50
CA LEU A 257 -4.82 -10.71 18.34
C LEU A 257 -4.31 -11.94 17.58
N GLN A 258 -4.87 -13.11 17.88
CA GLN A 258 -4.85 -14.23 16.95
C GLN A 258 -6.00 -14.03 15.96
N LEU A 259 -5.74 -14.12 14.65
CA LEU A 259 -6.78 -13.92 13.64
C LEU A 259 -7.76 -15.10 13.71
N PRO A 260 -9.08 -14.87 13.90
CA PRO A 260 -10.04 -15.94 14.07
C PRO A 260 -10.05 -16.93 12.89
N ALA A 261 -10.25 -18.22 13.17
CA ALA A 261 -10.25 -19.26 12.14
C ALA A 261 -11.54 -19.25 11.28
N ASP A 262 -12.62 -18.68 11.80
CA ASP A 262 -13.87 -18.37 11.11
C ASP A 262 -13.81 -17.06 10.29
N ARG A 263 -12.70 -16.31 10.36
CA ARG A 263 -12.42 -15.09 9.55
C ARG A 263 -13.48 -13.98 9.66
N ARG A 264 -14.27 -13.99 10.73
CA ARG A 264 -15.25 -12.94 11.06
C ARG A 264 -14.59 -11.56 11.19
N VAL A 265 -15.37 -10.51 10.97
CA VAL A 265 -15.01 -9.11 11.26
C VAL A 265 -14.31 -8.96 12.63
N ILE A 266 -13.27 -8.13 12.67
CA ILE A 266 -12.59 -7.72 13.91
C ILE A 266 -12.89 -6.23 14.16
N GLY A 267 -13.84 -5.95 15.06
CA GLY A 267 -14.21 -4.59 15.45
C GLY A 267 -13.45 -4.04 16.66
N PRO A 268 -13.66 -2.74 17.01
CA PRO A 268 -12.93 -2.06 18.09
C PRO A 268 -13.04 -2.74 19.46
N GLU A 269 -14.16 -3.40 19.79
CA GLU A 269 -14.33 -4.12 21.06
C GLU A 269 -13.32 -5.28 21.19
N MET A 270 -13.15 -6.08 20.13
CA MET A 270 -12.18 -7.19 20.10
C MET A 270 -10.73 -6.70 20.19
N ILE A 271 -10.43 -5.54 19.61
CA ILE A 271 -9.10 -4.90 19.71
C ILE A 271 -8.88 -4.39 21.14
N GLY A 272 -9.84 -3.69 21.73
CA GLY A 272 -9.78 -3.17 23.10
C GLY A 272 -9.51 -4.24 24.16
N GLN A 273 -10.15 -5.40 24.03
CA GLN A 273 -9.98 -6.56 24.93
C GLN A 273 -8.64 -7.30 24.77
N ALA A 274 -7.95 -7.14 23.63
CA ALA A 274 -6.75 -7.90 23.33
C ALA A 274 -5.51 -7.44 24.15
N PRO A 275 -4.51 -8.31 24.38
CA PRO A 275 -3.30 -7.93 25.12
C PRO A 275 -2.48 -6.86 24.38
N SER A 276 -2.02 -5.85 25.11
CA SER A 276 -1.14 -4.79 24.56
C SER A 276 0.31 -5.28 24.42
N VAL A 277 0.94 -4.96 23.29
CA VAL A 277 2.36 -5.17 23.01
C VAL A 277 3.12 -3.95 23.50
N SER A 278 4.01 -4.13 24.48
CA SER A 278 4.78 -3.02 25.07
C SER A 278 6.20 -2.93 24.51
N CYS A 279 6.45 -1.90 23.71
CA CYS A 279 7.78 -1.62 23.15
C CYS A 279 8.72 -0.86 24.12
N GLY A 280 8.35 -0.68 25.39
CA GLY A 280 9.24 -0.04 26.37
C GLY A 280 8.58 0.24 27.72
N GLU A 281 9.41 0.44 28.75
CA GLU A 281 8.96 0.58 30.14
C GLU A 281 8.08 1.84 30.39
N SER A 282 8.08 2.81 29.49
CA SER A 282 7.22 4.00 29.55
C SER A 282 5.80 3.80 28.97
N GLY A 283 5.52 2.68 28.30
CA GLY A 283 4.24 2.42 27.62
C GLY A 283 3.92 3.35 26.43
N SER A 284 4.76 4.35 26.14
CA SER A 284 4.59 5.34 25.07
C SER A 284 5.16 4.89 23.72
N ALA A 285 5.98 3.83 23.71
CA ALA A 285 6.51 3.23 22.50
C ALA A 285 5.50 2.24 21.93
N ALA A 286 5.12 2.42 20.67
CA ALA A 286 4.21 1.53 19.95
C ALA A 286 4.98 0.61 18.97
N PRO A 287 4.48 -0.61 18.72
CA PRO A 287 4.99 -1.46 17.65
C PRO A 287 4.55 -0.90 16.29
N ILE A 288 5.52 -0.74 15.39
CA ILE A 288 5.37 -0.07 14.10
C ILE A 288 4.82 -1.03 13.04
N ARG A 289 5.51 -2.15 12.80
CA ARG A 289 5.23 -3.18 11.77
C ARG A 289 5.80 -4.53 12.23
N TRP A 290 5.33 -5.65 11.66
CA TRP A 290 6.00 -6.95 11.77
C TRP A 290 7.35 -6.95 11.02
N ILE A 291 8.35 -7.67 11.52
CA ILE A 291 9.56 -8.02 10.75
C ILE A 291 9.57 -9.50 10.37
N ASP A 292 8.97 -10.37 11.19
CA ASP A 292 8.75 -11.78 10.89
C ASP A 292 7.40 -12.23 11.51
N ASN A 293 7.17 -13.53 11.67
CA ASN A 293 5.92 -14.09 12.19
C ASN A 293 5.68 -13.81 13.68
N ASP A 294 6.75 -13.64 14.44
CA ASP A 294 6.80 -13.61 15.91
C ASP A 294 7.43 -12.30 16.42
N THR A 295 8.19 -11.57 15.60
CA THR A 295 8.88 -10.33 15.98
C THR A 295 8.29 -9.09 15.30
N VAL A 296 8.13 -8.01 16.07
CA VAL A 296 7.76 -6.67 15.58
C VAL A 296 8.91 -5.67 15.67
N LEU A 297 8.93 -4.70 14.76
CA LEU A 297 9.73 -3.49 14.86
C LEU A 297 9.03 -2.51 15.79
N CYS A 298 9.70 -2.11 16.86
CA CYS A 298 9.25 -1.15 17.84
C CYS A 298 9.83 0.25 17.56
N ASP A 299 9.03 1.29 17.78
CA ASP A 299 9.61 2.62 18.00
C ASP A 299 10.40 2.64 19.32
N GLY A 300 11.36 3.55 19.46
CA GLY A 300 12.23 3.59 20.62
C GLY A 300 12.89 4.95 20.87
N PRO A 301 13.37 5.21 22.11
CA PRO A 301 13.74 6.55 22.56
C PRO A 301 14.75 7.26 21.66
N GLY A 302 14.39 8.46 21.20
CA GLY A 302 15.19 9.27 20.27
C GLY A 302 15.09 8.82 18.81
N GLY A 303 13.95 8.25 18.38
CA GLY A 303 13.80 7.71 17.03
C GLY A 303 14.73 6.53 16.76
N ARG A 304 14.99 5.70 17.77
CA ARG A 304 15.94 4.57 17.72
C ARG A 304 15.18 3.27 17.85
N PHE A 305 14.82 2.70 16.70
CA PHE A 305 14.04 1.48 16.62
C PHE A 305 14.68 0.30 17.37
N SER A 306 13.85 -0.63 17.81
CA SER A 306 14.25 -1.89 18.45
C SER A 306 13.38 -3.04 17.93
N THR A 307 13.78 -4.28 18.15
CA THR A 307 12.98 -5.47 17.81
C THR A 307 12.38 -6.08 19.08
N LEU A 308 11.15 -6.60 18.99
CA LEU A 308 10.45 -7.25 20.11
C LEU A 308 9.77 -8.52 19.63
N ASP A 309 10.20 -9.66 20.16
CA ASP A 309 9.46 -10.92 20.11
C ASP A 309 8.12 -10.73 20.86
N VAL A 310 6.99 -11.14 20.29
CA VAL A 310 5.66 -10.93 20.89
C VAL A 310 5.30 -11.98 21.97
N ALA A 311 6.23 -12.86 22.34
CA ALA A 311 6.05 -13.82 23.42
C ALA A 311 5.86 -13.15 24.81
N PRO A 312 5.13 -13.79 25.75
CA PRO A 312 4.88 -13.22 27.06
C PRO A 312 6.17 -12.91 27.85
N ASN A 313 6.29 -11.67 28.33
CA ASN A 313 7.44 -11.13 29.09
C ASN A 313 8.74 -10.97 28.27
N ALA A 314 8.69 -11.04 26.93
CA ALA A 314 9.77 -10.57 26.10
C ALA A 314 10.09 -9.08 26.36
N LYS A 315 11.30 -8.67 26.00
CA LYS A 315 11.76 -7.28 26.12
C LYS A 315 12.30 -6.79 24.77
N PRO A 316 12.17 -5.48 24.46
CA PRO A 316 12.80 -4.90 23.29
C PRO A 316 14.32 -5.14 23.29
N SER A 317 14.88 -5.36 22.11
CA SER A 317 16.32 -5.52 21.92
C SER A 317 17.09 -4.21 22.11
N ALA A 318 18.42 -4.30 22.15
CA ALA A 318 19.27 -3.11 22.11
C ALA A 318 19.00 -2.31 20.80
N PRO A 319 19.04 -0.96 20.81
CA PRO A 319 18.56 -0.20 19.67
C PRO A 319 19.34 -0.47 18.37
N ILE A 320 18.59 -0.59 17.28
CA ILE A 320 19.07 -0.85 15.92
C ILE A 320 19.95 0.31 15.45
N LEU A 321 19.46 1.55 15.59
CA LEU A 321 20.18 2.74 15.18
C LEU A 321 21.18 3.23 16.26
N PRO A 322 22.32 3.83 15.87
CA PRO A 322 23.22 4.53 16.78
C PRO A 322 22.52 5.73 17.45
N ALA A 323 23.12 6.27 18.51
CA ALA A 323 22.59 7.48 19.15
C ALA A 323 22.66 8.67 18.19
N ASN A 324 21.52 9.34 18.01
CA ASN A 324 21.32 10.52 17.18
C ASN A 324 20.19 11.37 17.79
N ASP A 325 20.05 12.60 17.32
CA ASP A 325 19.03 13.59 17.70
C ASP A 325 18.00 13.85 16.57
N HIS A 326 17.95 12.97 15.57
CA HIS A 326 17.01 13.06 14.45
C HIS A 326 15.67 12.38 14.79
N ASN A 327 14.59 12.83 14.16
CA ASN A 327 13.32 12.10 14.15
C ASN A 327 13.33 11.11 12.98
N ASN A 328 13.27 9.82 13.27
CA ASN A 328 13.35 8.76 12.26
C ASN A 328 11.97 8.10 12.08
N TYR A 329 11.55 7.89 10.84
CA TYR A 329 10.24 7.36 10.47
C TYR A 329 10.38 6.17 9.52
N VAL A 330 9.92 4.98 9.94
CA VAL A 330 9.98 3.76 9.12
C VAL A 330 9.01 3.88 7.95
N LEU A 331 9.54 3.75 6.74
CA LEU A 331 8.79 3.76 5.50
C LEU A 331 8.29 2.34 5.19
N GLY A 332 9.21 1.37 5.19
CA GLY A 332 8.94 -0.05 4.94
C GLY A 332 10.03 -0.96 5.49
N ILE A 333 9.76 -2.27 5.51
CA ILE A 333 10.66 -3.36 5.92
C ILE A 333 10.74 -4.33 4.76
N SER A 334 11.92 -4.86 4.44
CA SER A 334 12.08 -5.79 3.32
C SER A 334 11.38 -7.14 3.58
N PRO A 335 10.91 -7.86 2.54
CA PRO A 335 10.19 -9.14 2.69
C PRO A 335 10.97 -10.25 3.40
N ASP A 336 12.30 -10.13 3.44
CA ASP A 336 13.22 -11.05 4.13
C ASP A 336 13.27 -10.82 5.66
N GLY A 337 12.67 -9.73 6.17
CA GLY A 337 12.72 -9.34 7.58
C GLY A 337 14.08 -8.83 8.05
N GLN A 338 15.02 -8.54 7.14
CA GLN A 338 16.42 -8.24 7.49
C GLN A 338 16.77 -6.75 7.43
N ARG A 339 16.06 -5.95 6.63
CA ARG A 339 16.34 -4.52 6.40
C ARG A 339 15.08 -3.67 6.50
N PHE A 340 15.28 -2.38 6.70
CA PHE A 340 14.20 -1.40 6.68
C PHE A 340 14.68 -0.08 6.05
N ALA A 341 13.74 0.63 5.45
CA ALA A 341 13.92 1.95 4.86
C ALA A 341 13.28 2.98 5.78
N PHE A 342 13.97 4.07 6.05
CA PHE A 342 13.46 5.13 6.90
C PHE A 342 13.81 6.52 6.37
N LEU A 343 12.90 7.47 6.63
CA LEU A 343 13.16 8.90 6.51
C LEU A 343 13.75 9.38 7.84
N SER A 344 14.90 10.02 7.78
CA SER A 344 15.52 10.73 8.91
C SER A 344 15.29 12.23 8.74
N VAL A 345 14.78 12.89 9.78
CA VAL A 345 14.46 14.32 9.79
C VAL A 345 15.26 15.03 10.87
N MET A 346 16.11 15.97 10.45
CA MET A 346 16.94 16.81 11.32
C MET A 346 16.59 18.27 11.04
N GLU A 347 16.00 18.96 12.03
CA GLU A 347 15.38 20.28 11.88
C GLU A 347 14.38 20.36 10.71
N SER A 348 14.83 20.79 9.52
CA SER A 348 14.06 20.85 8.27
C SER A 348 14.63 19.96 7.14
N GLU A 349 15.83 19.40 7.33
CA GLU A 349 16.44 18.48 6.38
C GLU A 349 15.77 17.10 6.43
N ARG A 350 15.65 16.47 5.25
CA ARG A 350 15.01 15.17 5.04
C ARG A 350 15.94 14.25 4.27
N HIS A 351 16.38 13.17 4.88
CA HIS A 351 17.37 12.25 4.32
C HIS A 351 16.87 10.81 4.35
N TYR A 352 17.07 10.09 3.24
CA TYR A 352 16.63 8.70 3.09
C TYR A 352 17.75 7.74 3.42
N TYR A 353 17.40 6.67 4.15
CA TYR A 353 18.34 5.65 4.59
C TYR A 353 17.75 4.25 4.47
N VAL A 354 18.62 3.28 4.21
CA VAL A 354 18.36 1.86 4.47
C VAL A 354 19.36 1.35 5.50
N SER A 355 18.89 0.50 6.41
CA SER A 355 19.69 -0.16 7.43
C SER A 355 19.24 -1.61 7.58
N ASP A 356 20.17 -2.49 7.98
CA ASP A 356 19.80 -3.79 8.54
C ASP A 356 19.09 -3.61 9.90
N LEU A 357 18.29 -4.59 10.30
CA LEU A 357 17.49 -4.59 11.53
C LEU A 357 18.25 -5.08 12.78
N GLN A 358 19.58 -5.14 12.73
CA GLN A 358 20.42 -5.62 13.84
C GLN A 358 20.80 -4.48 14.82
N PRO A 359 20.95 -4.76 16.12
CA PRO A 359 21.41 -3.77 17.10
C PRO A 359 22.76 -3.14 16.74
N GLY A 360 22.80 -1.81 16.64
CA GLY A 360 24.01 -1.06 16.28
C GLY A 360 24.35 -1.03 14.78
N SER A 361 23.42 -1.38 13.89
CA SER A 361 23.61 -1.24 12.44
C SER A 361 23.90 0.22 12.02
N VAL A 362 24.72 0.37 10.98
CA VAL A 362 25.09 1.68 10.43
C VAL A 362 24.26 1.95 9.16
N PRO A 363 23.35 2.94 9.17
CA PRO A 363 22.51 3.22 8.01
C PRO A 363 23.31 3.73 6.80
N THR A 364 22.97 3.21 5.62
CA THR A 364 23.48 3.73 4.34
C THR A 364 22.54 4.81 3.84
N LYS A 365 23.06 6.04 3.62
CA LYS A 365 22.27 7.12 3.02
C LYS A 365 22.02 6.81 1.55
N ILE A 366 20.80 7.10 1.09
CA ILE A 366 20.41 7.06 -0.32
C ILE A 366 20.12 8.49 -0.75
N GLU A 367 20.70 8.90 -1.89
CA GLU A 367 20.38 10.20 -2.50
C GLU A 367 19.17 10.03 -3.44
N PRO A 368 18.00 10.63 -3.13
CA PRO A 368 16.81 10.48 -3.97
C PRO A 368 16.96 11.23 -5.31
N PRO A 369 16.46 10.67 -6.43
CA PRO A 369 16.38 11.40 -7.69
C PRO A 369 15.39 12.56 -7.58
N ALA A 370 15.60 13.60 -8.38
CA ALA A 370 14.84 14.86 -8.32
C ALA A 370 13.32 14.73 -8.60
N GLU A 371 12.85 13.58 -9.07
CA GLU A 371 11.44 13.21 -9.14
C GLU A 371 10.93 12.84 -7.73
N PHE A 372 11.47 11.77 -7.14
CA PHE A 372 11.17 11.32 -5.78
C PHE A 372 11.31 12.45 -4.75
N SER A 373 12.34 13.29 -4.88
CA SER A 373 12.59 14.44 -4.00
C SER A 373 11.46 15.47 -3.94
N LYS A 374 10.64 15.58 -5.00
CA LYS A 374 9.47 16.50 -5.01
C LYS A 374 8.29 15.92 -4.23
N MET A 375 8.18 14.59 -4.17
CA MET A 375 7.03 13.89 -3.59
C MET A 375 7.13 13.71 -2.08
N ILE A 376 8.34 13.82 -1.48
CA ILE A 376 8.66 13.67 -0.04
C ILE A 376 7.63 14.31 0.93
N GLY A 377 6.99 15.41 0.53
CA GLY A 377 6.01 16.14 1.36
C GLY A 377 4.59 15.55 1.39
N ALA A 378 4.20 14.73 0.41
CA ALA A 378 2.82 14.26 0.19
C ALA A 378 2.71 12.74 -0.07
N LEU A 379 3.80 12.00 0.15
CA LEU A 379 3.94 10.61 -0.28
C LEU A 379 3.48 9.61 0.78
N PHE A 380 2.47 8.81 0.47
CA PHE A 380 2.08 7.66 1.29
C PHE A 380 2.95 6.46 0.93
N VAL A 381 3.85 6.03 1.84
CA VAL A 381 4.60 4.78 1.66
C VAL A 381 3.78 3.60 2.14
N LEU A 382 3.11 2.95 1.20
CA LEU A 382 2.14 1.89 1.46
C LEU A 382 2.84 0.60 1.91
N ASP A 383 3.88 0.19 1.16
CA ASP A 383 4.43 -1.15 1.24
C ASP A 383 5.95 -1.20 0.96
N TRP A 384 6.59 -2.30 1.35
CA TRP A 384 7.86 -2.75 0.74
C TRP A 384 7.75 -4.25 0.51
N ARG A 385 7.54 -4.62 -0.76
CA ARG A 385 7.45 -6.01 -1.26
C ARG A 385 8.75 -6.48 -1.90
#